data_AF-A0AAE4NVS3-F1
#
_entry.id   AF-A0AAE4NVS3-F1
#
_cell.length_a   1.000
_cell.length_b   1.000
_cell.length_c   1.000
_cell.angle_alpha   90.00
_cell.angle_beta   90.00
_cell.angle_gamma   90.00
#
_symmetry.space_group_name_H-M   'P 1'
#
loop_
_entity.id
_entity.type
_entity.pdbx_description
1 polymer ?
#
loop_
_entity_poly.entity_id
_entity_poly.type
_entity_poly.pdbx_seq_one_letter_code
_entity_poly.pdbx_strand_id
1 'polypeptide(L)'
;MSNRAFIYIDDDLFGYMIAKKVDGKNATLRRTAVVRTNGMISLFPYQEDRDFGVRYDPSGDDHNIYETEIATNVMRGNFFIEFDRLGVFKEGLEVPKLEGLEVRKVKDATGKKVTLYVLPEEEREKRLRAILEAIMQYHGGAKLSNFFTKVYPEVMVVALLKRKIPVIGDALRVKQGYVDGKLVLDVARLKETVETFGDSIEKLYIGLFESRFANVDELREAFRGVENVEVLGMKELREKIAGLGE
;
A
#
# COMPACT_ATOMS: atom_id res chain seq x y z
N MET A 1 27.81 5.95 13.72
CA MET A 1 26.65 6.10 12.81
C MET A 1 25.74 4.88 12.99
N SER A 2 24.43 4.99 12.73
CA SER A 2 23.47 3.92 13.07
C SER A 2 23.40 2.87 11.96
N ASN A 3 23.65 1.59 12.29
CA ASN A 3 23.48 0.45 11.36
C ASN A 3 22.01 -0.03 11.31
N ARG A 4 21.05 0.76 11.79
CA ARG A 4 19.65 0.33 11.97
C ARG A 4 18.95 -0.09 10.66
N ALA A 5 19.05 0.69 9.59
CA ALA A 5 18.35 0.40 8.33
C ALA A 5 18.76 -0.92 7.68
N PHE A 6 20.00 -1.35 7.93
CA PHE A 6 20.49 -2.66 7.54
C PHE A 6 19.79 -3.79 8.32
N ILE A 7 19.58 -3.58 9.62
CA ILE A 7 19.06 -4.57 10.58
C ILE A 7 17.53 -4.62 10.56
N TYR A 8 16.85 -3.49 10.40
CA TYR A 8 15.40 -3.37 10.56
C TYR A 8 14.69 -3.11 9.23
N ILE A 9 13.74 -3.98 8.92
CA ILE A 9 12.92 -3.94 7.69
C ILE A 9 12.04 -2.69 7.60
N ASP A 10 11.53 -2.20 8.73
CA ASP A 10 10.69 -1.01 8.81
C ASP A 10 11.45 0.26 8.40
N ASP A 11 12.69 0.44 8.87
CA ASP A 11 13.55 1.56 8.50
C ASP A 11 13.88 1.57 6.99
N ASP A 12 13.95 0.39 6.36
CA ASP A 12 14.11 0.28 4.91
C ASP A 12 12.83 0.65 4.16
N LEU A 13 11.70 0.03 4.54
CA LEU A 13 10.41 0.20 3.87
C LEU A 13 9.84 1.61 4.06
N PHE A 14 9.80 2.09 5.30
CA PHE A 14 9.12 3.34 5.70
C PHE A 14 10.07 4.52 5.90
N GLY A 15 11.39 4.27 5.88
CA GLY A 15 12.39 5.31 6.06
C GLY A 15 12.46 5.82 7.49
N TYR A 16 13.37 6.76 7.72
CA TYR A 16 13.58 7.37 9.03
C TYR A 16 14.15 8.77 8.89
N MET A 17 14.01 9.54 9.97
CA MET A 17 14.69 10.82 10.16
C MET A 17 15.19 10.92 11.59
N ILE A 18 16.50 11.02 11.76
CA ILE A 18 17.15 11.08 13.08
C ILE A 18 18.05 12.30 13.12
N ALA A 19 17.71 13.26 13.98
CA ALA A 19 18.59 14.38 14.29
C ALA A 19 19.75 13.88 15.17
N LYS A 20 20.99 14.08 14.72
CA LYS A 20 22.21 13.76 15.47
C LYS A 20 23.24 14.87 15.35
N LYS A 21 24.23 14.86 16.23
CA LYS A 21 25.48 15.59 16.00
C LYS A 21 26.50 14.65 15.37
N VAL A 22 27.10 15.07 14.26
CA VAL A 22 28.23 14.40 13.60
C VAL A 22 29.37 15.41 13.59
N ASP A 23 30.51 15.06 14.19
CA ASP A 23 31.68 15.94 14.32
C ASP A 23 31.36 17.33 14.90
N GLY A 24 30.52 17.35 15.94
CA GLY A 24 30.10 18.60 16.61
C GLY A 24 29.08 19.44 15.85
N LYS A 25 28.74 19.09 14.59
CA LYS A 25 27.75 19.78 13.77
C LYS A 25 26.41 19.05 13.76
N ASN A 26 25.32 19.80 13.70
CA ASN A 26 23.99 19.22 13.55
C ASN A 26 23.90 18.56 12.17
N ALA A 27 23.55 17.27 12.16
CA ALA A 27 23.37 16.48 10.96
C ALA A 27 22.07 15.66 11.09
N THR A 28 21.35 15.52 9.99
CA THR A 28 20.12 14.72 9.96
C THR A 28 20.40 13.46 9.17
N LEU A 29 20.40 12.32 9.87
CA LEU A 29 20.41 11.03 9.20
C LEU A 29 19.01 10.78 8.65
N ARG A 30 18.90 10.48 7.36
CA ARG A 30 17.61 10.34 6.70
C ARG A 30 17.63 9.31 5.60
N ARG A 31 16.60 8.46 5.61
CA ARG A 31 16.18 7.65 4.47
C ARG A 31 14.75 8.03 4.12
N THR A 32 14.51 8.39 2.87
CA THR A 32 13.14 8.54 2.37
C THR A 32 12.50 7.16 2.25
N ALA A 33 11.22 7.03 2.61
CA ALA A 33 10.49 5.77 2.47
C ALA A 33 10.63 5.15 1.07
N VAL A 34 10.79 3.84 1.01
CA VAL A 34 10.71 3.04 -0.23
C VAL A 34 9.25 2.81 -0.61
N VAL A 35 8.40 2.63 0.39
CA VAL A 35 6.96 2.47 0.26
C VAL A 35 6.31 3.82 0.49
N ARG A 36 5.67 4.36 -0.54
CA ARG A 36 4.82 5.55 -0.44
C ARG A 36 3.37 5.11 -0.39
N THR A 37 2.59 5.80 0.43
CA THR A 37 1.16 5.51 0.55
C THR A 37 0.39 6.82 0.73
N ASN A 38 -0.91 6.78 0.44
CA ASN A 38 -1.85 7.81 0.84
C ASN A 38 -2.70 7.32 2.02
N GLY A 39 -3.44 8.23 2.66
CA GLY A 39 -4.51 7.81 3.55
C GLY A 39 -5.56 6.99 2.79
N MET A 40 -6.29 6.13 3.50
CA MET A 40 -7.49 5.51 2.95
C MET A 40 -8.52 6.61 2.68
N ILE A 41 -8.94 6.75 1.41
CA ILE A 41 -9.89 7.78 0.97
C ILE A 41 -11.25 7.13 0.73
N SER A 42 -12.30 7.68 1.33
CA SER A 42 -13.68 7.27 1.08
C SER A 42 -14.07 7.47 -0.39
N LEU A 43 -14.72 6.48 -0.99
CA LEU A 43 -15.20 6.57 -2.38
C LEU A 43 -16.55 7.30 -2.49
N PHE A 44 -17.32 7.30 -1.41
CA PHE A 44 -18.62 7.95 -1.30
C PHE A 44 -18.57 9.08 -0.25
N PRO A 45 -19.43 10.10 -0.36
CA PRO A 45 -19.52 11.14 0.66
C PRO A 45 -19.98 10.57 2.01
N TYR A 46 -19.59 11.23 3.09
CA TYR A 46 -20.12 10.95 4.42
C TYR A 46 -21.61 11.29 4.47
N GLN A 47 -22.42 10.43 5.09
CA GLN A 47 -23.89 10.58 5.16
C GLN A 47 -24.38 11.18 6.47
N GLU A 48 -23.48 11.71 7.32
CA GLU A 48 -23.82 12.31 8.62
C GLU A 48 -24.47 11.35 9.62
N ASP A 49 -24.16 10.05 9.54
CA ASP A 49 -24.71 9.07 10.47
C ASP A 49 -24.19 9.27 11.90
N ARG A 50 -25.10 9.23 12.87
CA ARG A 50 -24.81 9.40 14.30
C ARG A 50 -25.42 8.27 15.11
N ASP A 51 -24.63 7.78 16.05
CA ASP A 51 -25.08 6.86 17.10
C ASP A 51 -25.31 7.63 18.39
N PHE A 52 -26.50 7.45 18.96
CA PHE A 52 -26.94 8.13 20.18
C PHE A 52 -26.77 7.18 21.36
N GLY A 53 -25.77 7.46 22.19
CA GLY A 53 -25.47 6.68 23.38
C GLY A 53 -25.91 7.38 24.66
N VAL A 54 -26.12 6.58 25.70
CA VAL A 54 -26.33 7.07 27.07
C VAL A 54 -25.30 6.42 27.99
N ARG A 55 -24.61 7.24 28.79
CA ARG A 55 -23.88 6.76 29.96
C ARG A 55 -24.87 6.64 31.10
N TYR A 56 -25.33 5.42 31.30
CA TYR A 56 -26.30 5.09 32.34
C TYR A 56 -25.63 5.09 33.72
N ASP A 57 -26.27 5.77 34.68
CA ASP A 57 -25.93 5.70 36.09
C ASP A 57 -26.88 4.69 36.75
N PRO A 58 -26.42 3.51 37.15
CA PRO A 58 -27.28 2.52 37.78
C PRO A 58 -27.71 2.88 39.21
N SER A 59 -27.12 3.91 39.82
CA SER A 59 -27.32 4.30 41.22
C SER A 59 -28.03 5.63 41.41
N GLY A 60 -28.31 6.37 40.34
CA GLY A 60 -28.92 7.69 40.37
C GLY A 60 -29.56 8.08 39.04
N ASP A 61 -30.06 9.30 38.95
CA ASP A 61 -30.73 9.84 37.75
C ASP A 61 -29.78 10.66 36.84
N ASP A 62 -28.48 10.68 37.12
CA ASP A 62 -27.50 11.54 36.43
C ASP A 62 -26.95 10.87 35.15
N HIS A 63 -27.87 10.55 34.24
CA HIS A 63 -27.56 9.95 32.95
C HIS A 63 -27.06 10.99 31.95
N ASN A 64 -25.99 10.65 31.22
CA ASN A 64 -25.41 11.57 30.22
C ASN A 64 -25.59 11.03 28.80
N ILE A 65 -26.27 11.81 27.95
CA ILE A 65 -26.43 11.52 26.52
C ILE A 65 -25.15 11.96 25.79
N TYR A 66 -24.70 11.16 24.82
CA TYR A 66 -23.61 11.53 23.92
C TYR A 66 -23.88 11.03 22.50
N GLU A 67 -23.31 11.74 21.53
CA GLU A 67 -23.39 11.37 20.12
C GLU A 67 -22.01 10.88 19.65
N THR A 68 -21.99 9.81 18.86
CA THR A 68 -20.80 9.35 18.16
C THR A 68 -21.07 9.37 16.67
N GLU A 69 -20.28 10.14 15.92
CA GLU A 69 -20.27 10.06 14.46
C GLU A 69 -19.75 8.70 14.00
N ILE A 70 -20.50 8.05 13.11
CA ILE A 70 -20.15 6.77 12.52
C ILE A 70 -20.20 6.93 11.01
N ALA A 71 -19.20 6.42 10.30
CA ALA A 71 -19.21 6.36 8.85
C ALA A 71 -18.90 4.93 8.39
N THR A 72 -19.76 4.38 7.54
CA THR A 72 -19.47 3.13 6.82
C THR A 72 -19.26 3.47 5.35
N ASN A 73 -18.09 3.14 4.81
CA ASN A 73 -17.75 3.52 3.45
C ASN A 73 -16.84 2.47 2.80
N VAL A 74 -16.87 2.42 1.46
CA VAL A 74 -15.82 1.74 0.70
C VAL A 74 -14.66 2.70 0.59
N MET A 75 -13.50 2.32 1.12
CA MET A 75 -12.31 3.15 1.11
C MET A 75 -11.27 2.59 0.14
N ARG A 76 -10.49 3.48 -0.46
CA ARG A 76 -9.37 3.14 -1.33
C ARG A 76 -8.06 3.68 -0.78
N GLY A 77 -7.06 2.81 -0.68
CA GLY A 77 -5.67 3.17 -0.43
C GLY A 77 -4.80 2.85 -1.64
N ASN A 78 -3.68 3.53 -1.74
CA ASN A 78 -2.65 3.33 -2.75
C ASN A 78 -1.32 3.06 -2.06
N PHE A 79 -0.55 2.13 -2.63
CA PHE A 79 0.82 1.83 -2.23
C PHE A 79 1.71 1.87 -3.47
N PHE A 80 2.85 2.53 -3.35
CA PHE A 80 3.84 2.65 -4.42
C PHE A 80 5.21 2.26 -3.87
N ILE A 81 5.76 1.16 -4.38
CA ILE A 81 6.98 0.52 -3.87
C ILE A 81 8.11 0.71 -4.88
N GLU A 82 9.20 1.35 -4.48
CA GLU A 82 10.37 1.56 -5.34
C GLU A 82 11.36 0.37 -5.26
N PHE A 83 11.22 -0.59 -6.18
CA PHE A 83 12.02 -1.83 -6.22
C PHE A 83 13.54 -1.59 -6.31
N ASP A 84 13.96 -0.54 -7.01
CA ASP A 84 15.37 -0.16 -7.16
C ASP A 84 15.97 0.41 -5.87
N ARG A 85 15.13 0.78 -4.90
CA ARG A 85 15.55 1.31 -3.60
C ARG A 85 15.39 0.31 -2.46
N LEU A 86 14.52 -0.70 -2.60
CA LEU A 86 14.27 -1.72 -1.59
C LEU A 86 15.56 -2.52 -1.29
N GLY A 87 16.02 -2.46 -0.03
CA GLY A 87 17.27 -3.07 0.41
C GLY A 87 18.52 -2.48 -0.23
N VAL A 88 18.42 -1.27 -0.81
CA VAL A 88 19.54 -0.53 -1.40
C VAL A 88 19.76 0.76 -0.62
N PHE A 89 20.95 0.93 -0.04
CA PHE A 89 21.26 2.03 0.88
C PHE A 89 22.37 2.92 0.37
N LYS A 90 22.21 4.24 0.51
CA LYS A 90 23.22 5.22 0.07
C LYS A 90 24.21 5.54 1.20
N GLU A 91 25.51 5.39 0.96
CA GLU A 91 26.54 5.85 1.91
C GLU A 91 26.44 7.37 2.14
N GLY A 92 26.51 7.79 3.41
CA GLY A 92 26.53 9.20 3.82
C GLY A 92 25.49 9.52 4.88
N LEU A 93 24.58 10.45 4.58
CA LEU A 93 23.51 10.86 5.50
C LEU A 93 22.41 9.80 5.65
N GLU A 94 22.36 8.80 4.77
CA GLU A 94 21.41 7.72 4.91
C GLU A 94 22.03 6.64 5.81
N VAL A 95 23.05 5.92 5.34
CA VAL A 95 23.78 4.92 6.14
C VAL A 95 25.28 5.22 6.24
N PRO A 96 25.97 4.77 7.31
CA PRO A 96 27.43 4.71 7.30
C PRO A 96 27.99 3.82 6.20
N LYS A 97 29.32 3.79 6.11
CA LYS A 97 30.03 2.71 5.43
C LYS A 97 29.60 1.37 6.04
N LEU A 98 29.07 0.48 5.20
CA LEU A 98 28.70 -0.89 5.57
C LEU A 98 29.73 -1.87 5.00
N GLU A 99 29.92 -2.99 5.68
CA GLU A 99 30.82 -4.07 5.30
C GLU A 99 30.02 -5.36 5.02
N GLY A 100 30.57 -6.25 4.18
CA GLY A 100 29.94 -7.54 3.87
C GLY A 100 28.75 -7.48 2.90
N LEU A 101 28.50 -6.34 2.24
CA LEU A 101 27.45 -6.16 1.25
C LEU A 101 28.00 -5.93 -0.15
N GLU A 102 27.19 -6.21 -1.16
CA GLU A 102 27.50 -5.82 -2.53
C GLU A 102 27.58 -4.29 -2.62
N VAL A 103 28.65 -3.78 -3.24
CA VAL A 103 28.89 -2.35 -3.39
C VAL A 103 28.71 -1.93 -4.84
N ARG A 104 27.74 -1.06 -5.10
CA ARG A 104 27.54 -0.44 -6.42
C ARG A 104 27.95 1.04 -6.38
N LYS A 105 28.80 1.45 -7.32
CA LYS A 105 29.18 2.87 -7.49
C LYS A 105 28.43 3.44 -8.69
N VAL A 106 27.47 4.32 -8.42
CA VAL A 106 26.65 4.96 -9.47
C VAL A 106 26.82 6.47 -9.44
N LYS A 107 26.45 7.14 -10.53
CA LYS A 107 26.29 8.60 -10.53
C LYS A 107 24.85 8.93 -10.15
N ASP A 108 24.65 9.81 -9.19
CA ASP A 108 23.32 10.32 -8.89
C ASP A 108 22.86 11.35 -9.95
N ALA A 109 21.64 11.88 -9.79
CA ALA A 109 21.06 12.86 -10.71
C ALA A 109 21.91 14.15 -10.87
N THR A 110 22.83 14.43 -9.93
CA THR A 110 23.75 15.58 -9.99
C THR A 110 25.08 15.22 -10.67
N GLY A 111 25.26 13.97 -11.11
CA GLY A 111 26.50 13.45 -11.67
C GLY A 111 27.54 13.05 -10.63
N LYS A 112 27.23 13.21 -9.32
CA LYS A 112 28.14 12.86 -8.23
C LYS A 112 28.21 11.34 -8.07
N LYS A 113 29.42 10.80 -7.93
CA LYS A 113 29.62 9.38 -7.60
C LYS A 113 29.12 9.11 -6.18
N VAL A 114 28.25 8.12 -6.04
CA VAL A 114 27.68 7.67 -4.77
C VAL A 114 27.91 6.18 -4.61
N THR A 115 28.19 5.77 -3.38
CA THR A 115 28.34 4.36 -3.00
C THR A 115 26.97 3.86 -2.54
N LEU A 116 26.51 2.76 -3.12
CA LEU A 116 25.31 2.05 -2.70
C LEU A 116 25.68 0.68 -2.12
N TYR A 117 25.06 0.32 -1.02
CA TYR A 117 25.11 -1.01 -0.43
C TYR A 117 23.83 -1.76 -0.75
N VAL A 118 23.96 -2.95 -1.32
CA VAL A 118 22.82 -3.76 -1.77
C VAL A 118 22.73 -5.01 -0.91
N LEU A 119 21.56 -5.25 -0.33
CA LEU A 119 21.25 -6.49 0.37
C LEU A 119 21.19 -7.66 -0.61
N PRO A 120 21.46 -8.89 -0.14
CA PRO A 120 21.21 -10.10 -0.91
C PRO A 120 19.79 -10.13 -1.46
N GLU A 121 19.62 -10.74 -2.63
CA GLU A 121 18.34 -10.86 -3.31
C GLU A 121 17.25 -11.48 -2.41
N GLU A 122 17.57 -12.58 -1.74
CA GLU A 122 16.70 -13.26 -0.78
C GLU A 122 16.15 -12.31 0.32
N GLU A 123 17.00 -11.45 0.88
CA GLU A 123 16.56 -10.48 1.89
C GLU A 123 15.70 -9.38 1.28
N ARG A 124 15.93 -8.98 0.02
CA ARG A 124 15.08 -7.99 -0.66
C ARG A 124 13.71 -8.57 -0.98
N GLU A 125 13.65 -9.81 -1.45
CA GLU A 125 12.42 -10.53 -1.71
C GLU A 125 11.60 -10.74 -0.44
N LYS A 126 12.24 -11.18 0.65
CA LYS A 126 11.60 -11.31 1.96
C LYS A 126 10.96 -10.00 2.41
N ARG A 127 11.63 -8.86 2.19
CA ARG A 127 11.08 -7.53 2.55
C ARG A 127 9.89 -7.16 1.67
N LEU A 128 9.96 -7.44 0.36
CA LEU A 128 8.86 -7.22 -0.57
C LEU A 128 7.63 -8.07 -0.21
N ARG A 129 7.85 -9.35 0.07
CA ARG A 129 6.80 -10.29 0.48
C ARG A 129 6.13 -9.82 1.77
N ALA A 130 6.91 -9.45 2.77
CA ALA A 130 6.39 -8.96 4.04
C ALA A 130 5.47 -7.73 3.88
N ILE A 131 5.84 -6.75 3.04
CA ILE A 131 4.97 -5.58 2.81
C ILE A 131 3.71 -5.94 2.02
N LEU A 132 3.81 -6.79 1.00
CA LEU A 132 2.64 -7.21 0.22
C LEU A 132 1.66 -8.03 1.07
N GLU A 133 2.17 -8.93 1.92
CA GLU A 133 1.36 -9.68 2.89
C GLU A 133 0.69 -8.76 3.91
N ALA A 134 1.41 -7.76 4.44
CA ALA A 134 0.85 -6.78 5.36
C ALA A 134 -0.29 -5.96 4.73
N ILE A 135 -0.19 -5.63 3.44
CA ILE A 135 -1.26 -4.95 2.70
C ILE A 135 -2.48 -5.86 2.50
N MET A 136 -2.27 -7.13 2.14
CA MET A 136 -3.37 -8.08 1.93
C MET A 136 -4.10 -8.46 3.23
N GLN A 137 -3.38 -8.50 4.34
CA GLN A 137 -3.90 -8.87 5.65
C GLN A 137 -4.13 -7.63 6.54
N TYR A 138 -4.30 -6.46 5.92
CA TYR A 138 -4.40 -5.21 6.66
C TYR A 138 -5.48 -5.31 7.73
N HIS A 139 -5.07 -5.06 8.96
CA HIS A 139 -5.91 -5.12 10.15
C HIS A 139 -5.52 -3.97 11.08
N GLY A 140 -6.51 -3.34 11.68
CA GLY A 140 -6.30 -2.20 12.56
C GLY A 140 -7.45 -1.19 12.47
N GLY A 141 -7.33 -0.13 13.25
CA GLY A 141 -8.34 0.91 13.36
C GLY A 141 -8.57 1.31 14.82
N ALA A 142 -9.13 2.50 15.01
CA ALA A 142 -9.58 2.94 16.33
C ALA A 142 -10.96 2.36 16.66
N LYS A 143 -11.28 2.22 17.96
CA LYS A 143 -12.59 1.78 18.45
C LYS A 143 -13.06 0.39 17.94
N LEU A 144 -12.13 -0.51 17.60
CA LEU A 144 -12.45 -1.86 17.13
C LEU A 144 -13.26 -2.69 18.14
N SER A 145 -13.07 -2.47 19.44
CA SER A 145 -13.88 -3.11 20.49
C SER A 145 -15.38 -2.79 20.36
N ASN A 146 -15.72 -1.63 19.78
CA ASN A 146 -17.08 -1.15 19.68
C ASN A 146 -17.69 -1.43 18.30
N PHE A 147 -16.89 -1.34 17.23
CA PHE A 147 -17.40 -1.38 15.85
C PHE A 147 -16.93 -2.57 15.01
N PHE A 148 -15.90 -3.30 15.46
CA PHE A 148 -15.35 -4.49 14.80
C PHE A 148 -15.33 -4.44 13.26
N THR A 149 -14.69 -3.41 12.71
CA THR A 149 -14.66 -3.18 11.26
C THR A 149 -13.49 -3.91 10.60
N LYS A 150 -13.75 -4.46 9.41
CA LYS A 150 -12.70 -5.02 8.56
C LYS A 150 -12.06 -3.94 7.69
N VAL A 151 -10.76 -4.08 7.45
CA VAL A 151 -9.97 -3.13 6.63
C VAL A 151 -9.09 -3.80 5.58
N TYR A 152 -9.16 -5.13 5.45
CA TYR A 152 -8.48 -5.85 4.37
C TYR A 152 -9.13 -5.52 3.00
N PRO A 153 -8.37 -5.53 1.90
CA PRO A 153 -8.89 -5.18 0.58
C PRO A 153 -9.90 -6.22 0.08
N GLU A 154 -11.07 -5.76 -0.40
CA GLU A 154 -12.03 -6.64 -1.10
C GLU A 154 -11.68 -6.82 -2.60
N VAL A 155 -10.95 -5.85 -3.15
CA VAL A 155 -10.37 -5.84 -4.50
C VAL A 155 -9.01 -5.15 -4.44
N MET A 156 -8.03 -5.65 -5.18
CA MET A 156 -6.68 -5.13 -5.24
C MET A 156 -6.16 -5.17 -6.68
N VAL A 157 -5.50 -4.10 -7.10
CA VAL A 157 -4.76 -4.04 -8.37
C VAL A 157 -3.27 -3.95 -8.05
N VAL A 158 -2.48 -4.91 -8.54
CA VAL A 158 -1.03 -4.94 -8.40
C VAL A 158 -0.41 -4.72 -9.78
N ALA A 159 0.19 -3.55 -9.99
CA ALA A 159 0.83 -3.19 -11.24
C ALA A 159 2.35 -3.16 -11.09
N LEU A 160 3.05 -3.96 -11.88
CA LEU A 160 4.49 -3.87 -12.09
C LEU A 160 4.74 -2.87 -13.21
N LEU A 161 5.60 -1.88 -12.94
CA LEU A 161 5.73 -0.69 -13.76
C LEU A 161 7.15 -0.51 -14.26
N LYS A 162 7.28 -0.19 -15.55
CA LYS A 162 8.57 0.15 -16.19
C LYS A 162 9.05 1.55 -15.84
N ARG A 163 8.14 2.42 -15.38
CA ARG A 163 8.38 3.82 -15.04
C ARG A 163 7.83 4.14 -13.66
N LYS A 164 8.47 5.09 -12.96
CA LYS A 164 8.09 5.49 -11.60
C LYS A 164 6.88 6.45 -11.56
N ILE A 165 5.77 6.05 -12.17
CA ILE A 165 4.51 6.82 -12.21
C ILE A 165 3.36 5.96 -11.64
N PRO A 166 2.55 6.45 -10.69
CA PRO A 166 1.48 5.65 -10.09
C PRO A 166 0.25 5.58 -11.01
N VAL A 167 0.34 4.76 -12.07
CA VAL A 167 -0.62 4.75 -13.20
C VAL A 167 -2.07 4.45 -12.81
N ILE A 168 -2.30 3.56 -11.83
CA ILE A 168 -3.66 3.18 -11.42
C ILE A 168 -4.34 4.27 -10.58
N GLY A 169 -3.57 4.98 -9.75
CA GLY A 169 -4.02 6.15 -9.01
C GLY A 169 -5.40 6.00 -8.36
N ASP A 170 -6.38 6.70 -8.92
CA ASP A 170 -7.76 6.74 -8.44
C ASP A 170 -8.76 5.96 -9.31
N ALA A 171 -8.28 5.20 -10.31
CA ALA A 171 -9.09 4.51 -11.31
C ALA A 171 -9.81 3.26 -10.79
N LEU A 172 -9.28 2.58 -9.77
CA LEU A 172 -9.98 1.48 -9.10
C LEU A 172 -11.09 2.04 -8.21
N ARG A 173 -12.34 1.96 -8.69
CA ARG A 173 -13.53 2.46 -7.99
C ARG A 173 -14.70 1.49 -8.13
N VAL A 174 -15.67 1.69 -7.26
CA VAL A 174 -17.02 1.12 -7.38
C VAL A 174 -18.02 2.23 -7.69
N LYS A 175 -19.06 1.89 -8.45
CA LYS A 175 -20.21 2.76 -8.71
C LYS A 175 -21.07 2.86 -7.46
N GLN A 176 -21.86 3.93 -7.36
CA GLN A 176 -22.82 4.11 -6.27
C GLN A 176 -23.95 3.07 -6.39
N GLY A 177 -24.38 2.54 -5.24
CA GLY A 177 -25.45 1.55 -5.16
C GLY A 177 -24.96 0.10 -5.18
N TYR A 178 -25.91 -0.82 -5.23
CA TYR A 178 -25.69 -2.26 -5.19
C TYR A 178 -26.57 -2.96 -6.22
N VAL A 179 -26.10 -4.10 -6.73
CA VAL A 179 -26.91 -5.03 -7.53
C VAL A 179 -26.91 -6.36 -6.77
N ASP A 180 -28.08 -6.84 -6.37
CA ASP A 180 -28.25 -8.05 -5.56
C ASP A 180 -27.36 -8.07 -4.29
N GLY A 181 -27.23 -6.92 -3.64
CA GLY A 181 -26.40 -6.76 -2.43
C GLY A 181 -24.89 -6.75 -2.67
N LYS A 182 -24.44 -6.72 -3.94
CA LYS A 182 -23.03 -6.70 -4.34
C LYS A 182 -22.61 -5.34 -4.87
N LEU A 183 -21.33 -5.02 -4.73
CA LEU A 183 -20.72 -3.82 -5.27
C LEU A 183 -20.59 -3.93 -6.81
N VAL A 184 -20.55 -2.79 -7.49
CA VAL A 184 -20.35 -2.75 -8.95
C VAL A 184 -19.06 -2.00 -9.24
N LEU A 185 -18.08 -2.65 -9.87
CA LEU A 185 -16.82 -1.99 -10.25
C LEU A 185 -17.04 -1.00 -11.41
N ASP A 186 -16.30 0.10 -11.39
CA ASP A 186 -16.21 1.03 -12.52
C ASP A 186 -15.19 0.51 -13.56
N VAL A 187 -15.56 -0.57 -14.25
CA VAL A 187 -14.69 -1.32 -15.17
C VAL A 187 -14.22 -0.44 -16.33
N ALA A 188 -15.10 0.38 -16.88
CA ALA A 188 -14.76 1.28 -17.99
C ALA A 188 -13.63 2.24 -17.61
N ARG A 189 -13.71 2.87 -16.44
CA ARG A 189 -12.66 3.78 -15.93
C ARG A 189 -11.33 3.07 -15.71
N LEU A 190 -11.37 1.88 -15.11
CA LEU A 190 -10.16 1.09 -14.88
C LEU A 190 -9.52 0.69 -16.21
N LYS A 191 -10.33 0.24 -17.18
CA LYS A 191 -9.89 -0.12 -18.52
C LYS A 191 -9.24 1.05 -19.25
N GLU A 192 -9.90 2.21 -19.30
CA GLU A 192 -9.37 3.43 -19.93
C GLU A 192 -7.98 3.79 -19.38
N THR A 193 -7.82 3.69 -18.05
CA THR A 193 -6.54 3.96 -17.38
C THR A 193 -5.46 2.95 -17.77
N VAL A 194 -5.79 1.66 -17.74
CA VAL A 194 -4.84 0.59 -18.10
C VAL A 194 -4.42 0.68 -19.57
N GLU A 195 -5.34 0.98 -20.49
CA GLU A 195 -5.05 1.18 -21.90
C GLU A 195 -4.18 2.41 -22.14
N THR A 196 -4.49 3.53 -21.48
CA THR A 196 -3.74 4.79 -21.59
C THR A 196 -2.28 4.63 -21.15
N PHE A 197 -2.03 3.86 -20.09
CA PHE A 197 -0.70 3.63 -19.53
C PHE A 197 -0.10 2.26 -19.87
N GLY A 198 -0.61 1.59 -20.91
CA GLY A 198 -0.17 0.24 -21.28
C GLY A 198 1.33 0.14 -21.57
N ASP A 199 1.95 1.21 -22.10
CA ASP A 199 3.39 1.29 -22.35
C ASP A 199 4.25 1.22 -21.07
N SER A 200 3.67 1.68 -19.96
CA SER A 200 4.31 1.82 -18.66
C SER A 200 4.04 0.61 -17.74
N ILE A 201 3.01 -0.20 -18.05
CA ILE A 201 2.64 -1.40 -17.30
C ILE A 201 3.34 -2.62 -17.89
N GLU A 202 4.19 -3.26 -17.10
CA GLU A 202 4.84 -4.52 -17.46
C GLU A 202 3.90 -5.70 -17.22
N LYS A 203 3.28 -5.74 -16.05
CA LYS A 203 2.33 -6.78 -15.65
C LYS A 203 1.32 -6.18 -14.68
N LEU A 204 0.07 -6.62 -14.77
CA LEU A 204 -1.01 -6.17 -13.91
C LEU A 204 -1.86 -7.34 -13.45
N TYR A 205 -2.08 -7.43 -12.14
CA TYR A 205 -2.96 -8.41 -11.53
C TYR A 205 -4.14 -7.69 -10.89
N ILE A 206 -5.35 -8.20 -11.12
CA ILE A 206 -6.58 -7.73 -10.47
C ILE A 206 -7.13 -8.89 -9.64
N GLY A 207 -6.96 -8.81 -8.33
CA GLY A 207 -7.50 -9.81 -7.39
C GLY A 207 -8.76 -9.29 -6.71
N LEU A 208 -9.80 -10.11 -6.63
CA LEU A 208 -11.06 -9.74 -5.98
C LEU A 208 -11.74 -10.92 -5.29
N PHE A 209 -12.52 -10.62 -4.24
CA PHE A 209 -13.51 -11.56 -3.75
C PHE A 209 -14.72 -11.54 -4.69
N GLU A 210 -14.76 -12.46 -5.65
CA GLU A 210 -15.75 -12.45 -6.74
C GLU A 210 -17.20 -12.37 -6.24
N SER A 211 -17.53 -13.03 -5.12
CA SER A 211 -18.86 -12.98 -4.53
C SER A 211 -19.30 -11.59 -4.04
N ARG A 212 -18.37 -10.65 -3.86
CA ARG A 212 -18.63 -9.27 -3.41
C ARG A 212 -18.99 -8.32 -4.55
N PHE A 213 -18.76 -8.71 -5.80
CA PHE A 213 -18.96 -7.85 -6.97
C PHE A 213 -20.00 -8.44 -7.92
N ALA A 214 -20.90 -7.62 -8.45
CA ALA A 214 -21.97 -8.04 -9.36
C ALA A 214 -21.48 -8.25 -10.80
N ASN A 215 -20.43 -7.53 -11.20
CA ASN A 215 -19.99 -7.42 -12.59
C ASN A 215 -18.57 -8.00 -12.81
N VAL A 216 -18.27 -9.14 -12.16
CA VAL A 216 -16.99 -9.85 -12.34
C VAL A 216 -16.80 -10.30 -13.80
N ASP A 217 -17.87 -10.74 -14.46
CA ASP A 217 -17.80 -11.16 -15.86
C ASP A 217 -17.52 -9.97 -16.79
N GLU A 218 -18.12 -8.80 -16.54
CA GLU A 218 -17.79 -7.55 -17.27
C GLU A 218 -16.30 -7.22 -17.13
N LEU A 219 -15.74 -7.34 -15.93
CA LEU A 219 -14.32 -7.12 -15.68
C LEU A 219 -13.43 -8.10 -16.45
N ARG A 220 -13.78 -9.40 -16.45
CA ARG A 220 -13.04 -10.43 -17.18
C ARG A 220 -13.10 -10.21 -18.69
N GLU A 221 -14.27 -9.88 -19.23
CA GLU A 221 -14.43 -9.55 -20.65
C GLU A 221 -13.64 -8.30 -21.03
N ALA A 222 -13.64 -7.27 -20.18
CA ALA A 222 -12.95 -6.00 -20.43
C ALA A 222 -11.44 -6.16 -20.66
N PHE A 223 -10.82 -7.14 -19.97
CA PHE A 223 -9.40 -7.47 -20.06
C PHE A 223 -9.10 -8.80 -20.76
N ARG A 224 -10.10 -9.41 -21.42
CA ARG A 224 -9.90 -10.65 -22.18
C ARG A 224 -8.92 -10.41 -23.33
N GLY A 225 -7.89 -11.23 -23.41
CA GLY A 225 -6.86 -11.14 -24.46
C GLY A 225 -5.83 -10.03 -24.25
N VAL A 226 -5.87 -9.30 -23.13
CA VAL A 226 -4.83 -8.34 -22.77
C VAL A 226 -3.67 -9.11 -22.12
N GLU A 227 -2.60 -9.37 -22.88
CA GLU A 227 -1.52 -10.30 -22.51
C GLU A 227 -0.87 -10.04 -21.14
N ASN A 228 -0.75 -8.78 -20.75
CA ASN A 228 -0.12 -8.36 -19.50
C ASN A 228 -1.09 -8.14 -18.33
N VAL A 229 -2.39 -8.45 -18.49
CA VAL A 229 -3.39 -8.31 -17.42
C VAL A 229 -3.96 -9.68 -17.03
N GLU A 230 -4.01 -9.95 -15.73
CA GLU A 230 -4.64 -11.15 -15.18
C GLU A 230 -5.72 -10.78 -14.16
N VAL A 231 -6.94 -11.27 -14.37
CA VAL A 231 -8.06 -11.13 -13.42
C VAL A 231 -8.20 -12.46 -12.67
N LEU A 232 -8.07 -12.42 -11.35
CA LEU A 232 -7.87 -13.60 -10.50
C LEU A 232 -8.75 -13.54 -9.25
N GLY A 233 -9.07 -14.69 -8.66
CA GLY A 233 -9.63 -14.73 -7.32
C GLY A 233 -8.62 -14.16 -6.31
N MET A 234 -9.09 -13.53 -5.23
CA MET A 234 -8.19 -12.96 -4.20
C MET A 234 -7.22 -14.02 -3.62
N LYS A 235 -7.67 -15.27 -3.51
CA LYS A 235 -6.80 -16.39 -3.10
C LYS A 235 -5.66 -16.64 -4.08
N GLU A 236 -5.95 -16.68 -5.37
CA GLU A 236 -4.96 -16.90 -6.43
C GLU A 236 -3.98 -15.73 -6.53
N LEU A 237 -4.46 -14.48 -6.37
CA LEU A 237 -3.58 -13.31 -6.28
C LEU A 237 -2.58 -13.47 -5.12
N ARG A 238 -3.07 -13.91 -3.95
CA ARG A 238 -2.20 -14.14 -2.78
C ARG A 238 -1.16 -15.21 -3.05
N GLU A 239 -1.54 -16.31 -3.70
CA GLU A 239 -0.61 -17.38 -4.10
C GLU A 239 0.43 -16.88 -5.09
N LYS A 240 0.04 -16.07 -6.09
CA LYS A 240 1.00 -15.44 -7.02
C LYS A 240 1.95 -14.50 -6.32
N ILE A 241 1.46 -13.64 -5.43
CA ILE A 241 2.32 -12.75 -4.64
C ILE A 241 3.29 -13.56 -3.76
N ALA A 242 2.82 -14.66 -3.19
CA ALA A 242 3.65 -15.61 -2.47
C ALA A 242 4.59 -16.43 -3.37
N GLY A 243 4.48 -16.33 -4.70
CA GLY A 243 5.41 -16.92 -5.67
C GLY A 243 6.31 -15.90 -6.39
N LEU A 244 6.20 -14.59 -6.15
CA LEU A 244 6.94 -13.53 -6.85
C LEU A 244 8.47 -13.45 -6.55
N GLY A 245 9.07 -14.54 -6.08
CA GLY A 245 10.50 -14.67 -5.78
C GLY A 245 10.91 -16.13 -5.63
N GLU A 246 10.32 -16.99 -6.45
CA GLU A 246 10.85 -18.32 -6.81
C GLU A 246 11.24 -18.25 -8.29
#